data_AF-A0A5S9MCN8-F1
#
_entry.id   AF-A0A5S9MCN8-F1
#
_cell.length_a   1.000
_cell.length_b   1.000
_cell.length_c   1.000
_cell.angle_alpha   90.00
_cell.angle_beta   90.00
_cell.angle_gamma   90.00
#
_symmetry.space_group_name_H-M   'P 1'
#
loop_
_entity.id
_entity.type
_entity.pdbx_description
1 polymer ?
#
loop_
_entity_poly.entity_id
_entity_poly.type
_entity_poly.pdbx_seq_one_letter_code
_entity_poly.pdbx_strand_id
1 'polypeptide(L)'
;MNPTYKGKHEQYKYDTEGSYVSKQAGGTAIVKLRPEEERYVIEVPSVVSDEQWEYAQELLDKSRRKQLQYGTHQYLLSGLVRCGNCGNTMTGKKRKSHGDDFYVYECRKNYAGAKNRGCGKSMSENKLNRIVWDEIYKFITNPEKYRVYKEEEKKPLIKQMSLS
;
A
#
# COMPACT_ATOMS: atom_id res chain seq x y z
N MET A 1 7.80 -11.07 -4.21
CA MET A 1 9.20 -11.45 -3.92
C MET A 1 9.58 -12.68 -4.76
N ASN A 2 10.87 -12.97 -4.98
CA ASN A 2 11.32 -13.97 -5.97
C ASN A 2 10.97 -15.42 -5.49
N PRO A 3 10.30 -16.27 -6.29
CA PRO A 3 9.98 -17.65 -5.91
C PRO A 3 11.21 -18.55 -5.76
N THR A 4 12.39 -18.12 -6.21
CA THR A 4 13.67 -18.86 -6.06
C THR A 4 13.97 -19.15 -4.58
N TYR A 5 13.55 -18.27 -3.66
CA TYR A 5 13.77 -18.46 -2.22
C TYR A 5 13.08 -19.70 -1.65
N LYS A 6 11.96 -20.14 -2.23
CA LYS A 6 11.26 -21.38 -1.86
C LYS A 6 11.60 -22.56 -2.79
N GLY A 7 12.69 -22.45 -3.55
CA GLY A 7 13.18 -23.53 -4.40
C GLY A 7 12.58 -23.59 -5.81
N LYS A 8 11.82 -22.57 -6.25
CA LYS A 8 11.28 -22.51 -7.62
C LYS A 8 11.90 -21.39 -8.43
N HIS A 9 12.72 -21.74 -9.43
CA HIS A 9 13.39 -20.77 -10.27
C HIS A 9 12.77 -20.72 -11.68
N GLU A 10 12.20 -19.55 -12.05
CA GLU A 10 11.64 -19.31 -13.37
C GLU A 10 12.72 -18.81 -14.34
N GLN A 11 12.93 -19.55 -15.43
CA GLN A 11 13.79 -19.19 -16.56
C GLN A 11 12.94 -18.87 -17.80
N TYR A 12 13.53 -18.14 -18.75
CA TYR A 12 12.88 -17.76 -20.01
C TYR A 12 11.58 -16.95 -19.83
N LYS A 13 11.53 -16.11 -18.79
CA LYS A 13 10.33 -15.33 -18.43
C LYS A 13 10.02 -14.18 -19.40
N TYR A 14 11.05 -13.61 -20.01
CA TYR A 14 10.96 -12.37 -20.76
C TYR A 14 11.11 -12.63 -22.25
N ASP A 15 10.22 -12.02 -23.03
CA ASP A 15 10.37 -11.86 -24.46
C ASP A 15 10.93 -10.45 -24.74
N THR A 16 12.13 -10.44 -25.32
CA THR A 16 12.88 -9.23 -25.65
C THR A 16 12.84 -8.92 -27.14
N GLU A 17 12.07 -9.64 -27.94
CA GLU A 17 11.92 -9.37 -29.37
C GLU A 17 11.43 -7.93 -29.61
N GLY A 18 12.08 -7.22 -30.52
CA GLY A 18 11.77 -5.81 -30.84
C GLY A 18 12.22 -4.77 -29.81
N SER A 19 12.65 -5.18 -28.60
CA SER A 19 13.13 -4.25 -27.57
C SER A 19 14.37 -3.47 -28.02
N TYR A 20 15.27 -4.10 -28.77
CA TYR A 20 16.45 -3.46 -29.34
C TYR A 20 16.08 -2.34 -30.33
N VAL A 21 15.12 -2.61 -31.23
CA VAL A 21 14.64 -1.65 -32.24
C VAL A 21 14.00 -0.43 -31.57
N SER A 22 13.17 -0.64 -30.54
CA SER A 22 12.56 0.47 -29.79
C SER A 22 13.60 1.37 -29.10
N LYS A 23 14.69 0.79 -28.58
CA LYS A 23 15.80 1.56 -27.97
C LYS A 23 16.55 2.38 -29.01
N GLN A 24 16.83 1.80 -30.18
CA GLN A 24 17.51 2.51 -31.27
C GLN A 24 16.69 3.69 -31.80
N ALA A 25 15.36 3.58 -31.80
CA ALA A 25 14.45 4.65 -32.18
C ALA A 25 14.26 5.74 -31.08
N GLY A 26 14.99 5.67 -29.96
CA GLY A 26 14.86 6.60 -28.84
C GLY A 26 13.63 6.36 -27.93
N GLY A 27 12.92 5.25 -28.13
CA GLY A 27 11.80 4.83 -27.31
C GLY A 27 12.22 4.06 -26.05
N THR A 28 11.26 3.78 -25.18
CA THR A 28 11.47 2.88 -24.04
C THR A 28 11.30 1.43 -24.48
N ALA A 29 12.28 0.56 -24.16
CA ALA A 29 12.11 -0.87 -24.35
C ALA A 29 11.00 -1.41 -23.46
N ILE A 30 9.95 -1.94 -24.09
CA ILE A 30 8.89 -2.69 -23.42
C ILE A 30 9.27 -4.16 -23.53
N VAL A 31 9.65 -4.76 -22.41
CA VAL A 31 9.90 -6.20 -22.32
C VAL A 31 8.57 -6.89 -22.03
N LYS A 32 8.17 -7.83 -22.87
CA LYS A 32 6.92 -8.59 -22.69
C LYS A 32 7.19 -9.81 -21.81
N LEU A 33 6.18 -10.21 -21.02
CA LEU A 33 6.21 -11.49 -20.32
C LEU A 33 5.74 -12.58 -21.28
N ARG A 34 6.48 -13.69 -21.36
CA ARG A 34 6.04 -14.87 -22.11
C ARG A 34 4.84 -15.54 -21.44
N PRO A 35 4.00 -16.29 -22.17
CA PRO A 35 2.98 -17.17 -21.59
C PRO A 35 3.60 -18.11 -20.55
N GLU A 36 2.81 -18.57 -19.59
CA GLU A 36 3.32 -19.39 -18.50
C GLU A 36 3.77 -20.78 -18.99
N GLU A 37 3.16 -21.31 -20.05
CA GLU A 37 3.54 -22.61 -20.63
C GLU A 37 4.92 -22.60 -21.30
N GLU A 38 5.40 -21.44 -21.75
CA GLU A 38 6.74 -21.29 -22.34
C GLU A 38 7.84 -21.10 -21.27
N ARG A 39 7.47 -20.86 -20.01
CA ARG A 39 8.45 -20.60 -18.95
C ARG A 39 8.95 -21.91 -18.38
N TYR A 40 10.27 -22.00 -18.20
CA TYR A 40 10.87 -23.18 -17.57
C TYR A 40 10.98 -22.97 -16.07
N VAL A 41 10.45 -23.91 -15.29
CA VAL A 41 10.58 -23.91 -13.82
C VAL A 41 11.61 -24.96 -13.43
N ILE A 42 12.70 -24.52 -12.80
CA ILE A 42 13.78 -25.37 -12.31
C ILE A 42 13.69 -25.42 -10.78
N GLU A 43 13.84 -26.62 -10.22
CA GLU A 43 13.95 -26.81 -8.78
C GLU A 43 15.35 -26.46 -8.29
N VAL A 44 15.43 -25.63 -7.26
CA VAL A 44 16.68 -25.21 -6.63
C VAL A 44 16.57 -25.40 -5.11
N PRO A 45 17.69 -25.49 -4.37
CA PRO A 45 17.64 -25.60 -2.92
C PRO A 45 16.84 -24.45 -2.29
N SER A 46 15.82 -24.78 -1.50
CA SER A 46 15.02 -23.80 -0.77
C SER A 46 15.84 -23.18 0.36
N VAL A 47 15.85 -21.84 0.44
CA VAL A 47 16.53 -21.09 1.51
C VAL A 47 15.58 -20.83 2.68
N VAL A 48 14.29 -20.72 2.40
CA VAL A 48 13.22 -20.50 3.41
C VAL A 48 12.10 -21.52 3.21
N SER A 49 11.34 -21.82 4.26
CA SER A 49 10.16 -22.68 4.15
C SER A 49 9.03 -21.98 3.38
N ASP A 50 8.11 -22.77 2.83
CA ASP A 50 6.92 -22.25 2.14
C ASP A 50 6.08 -21.36 3.06
N GLU A 51 5.88 -21.77 4.30
CA GLU A 51 5.13 -20.99 5.32
C GLU A 51 5.77 -19.62 5.58
N GLN A 52 7.10 -19.57 5.73
CA GLN A 52 7.82 -18.31 5.93
C GLN A 52 7.73 -17.40 4.70
N TRP A 53 7.79 -17.98 3.50
CA TRP A 53 7.66 -17.24 2.25
C TRP A 53 6.25 -16.66 2.09
N GLU A 54 5.21 -17.44 2.37
CA GLU A 54 3.82 -17.00 2.31
C GLU A 54 3.55 -15.86 3.30
N TYR A 55 3.97 -16.05 4.55
CA TYR A 55 3.87 -15.01 5.57
C TYR A 55 4.62 -13.74 5.17
N ALA A 56 5.82 -13.85 4.60
CA ALA A 56 6.58 -12.71 4.10
C ALA A 56 5.86 -11.99 2.95
N GLN A 57 5.24 -12.72 2.00
CA GLN A 57 4.46 -12.10 0.93
C GLN A 57 3.25 -11.35 1.48
N GLU A 58 2.53 -11.92 2.45
CA GLU A 58 1.43 -11.21 3.11
C GLU A 58 1.90 -9.92 3.78
N LEU A 59 3.02 -9.97 4.50
CA LEU A 59 3.61 -8.79 5.14
C LEU A 59 4.01 -7.75 4.10
N LEU A 60 4.60 -8.16 2.98
CA LEU A 60 4.97 -7.26 1.88
C LEU A 60 3.74 -6.63 1.21
N ASP A 61 2.65 -7.36 1.03
CA ASP A 61 1.41 -6.82 0.46
C ASP A 61 0.71 -5.85 1.42
N LYS A 62 0.73 -6.15 2.72
CA LYS A 62 0.26 -5.24 3.77
C LYS A 62 1.15 -4.00 3.87
N SER A 63 2.47 -4.16 3.74
CA SER A 63 3.44 -3.08 3.86
C SER A 63 3.50 -2.21 2.62
N ARG A 64 3.26 -2.72 1.40
CA ARG A 64 3.23 -1.93 0.15
C ARG A 64 2.27 -0.75 0.22
N ARG A 65 1.15 -0.89 0.96
CA ARG A 65 0.21 0.21 1.22
C ARG A 65 0.72 1.23 2.24
N LYS A 66 1.61 0.82 3.14
CA LYS A 66 2.19 1.61 4.25
C LYS A 66 3.58 2.19 3.92
N GLN A 67 4.30 1.61 2.97
CA GLN A 67 5.59 2.05 2.43
C GLN A 67 5.40 3.26 1.49
N LEU A 68 4.73 4.30 2.00
CA LEU A 68 4.89 5.63 1.44
C LEU A 68 6.24 6.15 1.93
N GLN A 69 7.08 6.65 1.02
CA GLN A 69 8.32 7.32 1.37
C GLN A 69 8.04 8.31 2.50
N TYR A 70 8.74 8.14 3.62
CA TYR A 70 8.67 9.09 4.71
C TYR A 70 9.22 10.41 4.17
N GLY A 71 8.33 11.35 3.87
CA GLY A 71 8.73 12.74 3.72
C GLY A 71 9.32 13.25 5.03
N THR A 72 9.90 14.45 5.00
CA THR A 72 10.49 15.09 6.20
C THR A 72 9.51 15.19 7.38
N HIS A 73 8.20 15.22 7.12
CA HIS A 73 7.16 15.25 8.13
C HIS A 73 6.36 13.95 8.17
N GLN A 74 6.18 13.39 9.38
CA GLN A 74 5.42 12.16 9.61
C GLN A 74 3.97 12.49 9.96
N TYR A 75 3.06 12.18 9.03
CA TYR A 75 1.62 12.33 9.25
C TYR A 75 1.05 11.11 9.97
N LEU A 76 0.59 11.27 11.21
CA LEU A 76 0.09 10.16 12.05
C LEU A 76 -1.00 9.33 11.37
N LEU A 77 -1.93 9.99 10.69
CA LEU A 77 -3.10 9.36 10.06
C LEU A 77 -2.88 9.04 8.58
N SER A 78 -1.63 8.94 8.13
CA SER A 78 -1.30 8.63 6.73
C SER A 78 -1.95 7.32 6.28
N GLY A 79 -2.63 7.35 5.13
CA GLY A 79 -3.33 6.19 4.57
C GLY A 79 -4.68 5.84 5.21
N LEU A 80 -5.04 6.47 6.34
CA LEU A 80 -6.30 6.23 7.05
C LEU A 80 -7.39 7.25 6.67
N VAL A 81 -7.01 8.51 6.44
CA VAL A 81 -7.98 9.60 6.23
C VAL A 81 -8.65 9.52 4.86
N ARG A 82 -9.99 9.49 4.86
CA ARG A 82 -10.86 9.56 3.68
C ARG A 82 -11.73 10.80 3.75
N CYS A 83 -11.96 11.42 2.61
CA CYS A 83 -12.84 12.58 2.55
C CYS A 83 -14.30 12.15 2.49
N GLY A 84 -15.13 12.66 3.41
CA GLY A 84 -16.56 12.35 3.45
C GLY A 84 -17.39 12.86 2.25
N ASN A 85 -16.83 13.72 1.39
CA ASN A 85 -17.52 14.20 0.19
C ASN A 85 -17.13 13.42 -1.08
N CYS A 86 -15.82 13.25 -1.30
CA CYS A 86 -15.27 12.66 -2.54
C CYS A 86 -14.95 11.16 -2.40
N GLY A 87 -14.95 10.61 -1.17
CA GLY A 87 -14.51 9.23 -0.86
C GLY A 87 -13.01 8.96 -1.06
N ASN A 88 -12.28 9.88 -1.70
CA ASN A 88 -10.85 9.71 -1.96
C ASN A 88 -10.02 9.76 -0.66
N THR A 89 -8.87 9.08 -0.71
CA THR A 89 -7.80 9.23 0.29
C THR A 89 -7.30 10.67 0.33
N MET A 90 -7.18 11.22 1.53
CA MET A 90 -6.57 12.51 1.76
C MET A 90 -5.05 12.34 1.95
N THR A 91 -4.28 13.22 1.33
CA THR A 91 -2.81 13.21 1.42
C THR A 91 -2.32 14.33 2.31
N GLY A 92 -1.29 14.05 3.12
CA GLY A 92 -0.60 15.07 3.91
C GLY A 92 0.14 16.06 3.04
N LYS A 93 0.05 17.36 3.36
CA LYS A 93 0.70 18.43 2.63
C LYS A 93 1.19 19.54 3.57
N LYS A 94 2.43 19.95 3.35
CA LYS A 94 3.02 21.13 3.98
C LYS A 94 2.57 22.39 3.23
N ARG A 95 2.10 23.39 3.98
CA ARG A 95 1.73 24.73 3.52
C ARG A 95 2.55 25.75 4.29
N LYS A 96 2.76 26.92 3.69
CA LYS A 96 3.35 28.07 4.36
C LYS A 96 2.32 29.18 4.45
N SER A 97 2.18 29.80 5.61
CA SER A 97 1.32 30.98 5.81
C SER A 97 2.05 31.95 6.74
N HIS A 98 2.19 33.21 6.34
CA HIS A 98 2.85 34.25 7.15
C HIS A 98 4.26 33.88 7.68
N GLY A 99 5.01 33.06 6.92
CA GLY A 99 6.35 32.60 7.31
C GLY A 99 6.37 31.27 8.07
N ASP A 100 5.23 30.83 8.61
CA ASP A 100 5.13 29.61 9.39
C ASP A 100 4.68 28.41 8.56
N ASP A 101 5.19 27.24 8.94
CA ASP A 101 4.84 25.96 8.33
C ASP A 101 3.57 25.37 8.96
N PHE A 102 2.61 24.99 8.12
CA PHE A 102 1.35 24.36 8.51
C PHE A 102 1.16 23.03 7.80
N TYR A 103 0.70 22.02 8.53
CA TYR A 103 0.46 20.69 8.01
C TYR A 103 -1.04 20.40 7.89
N VAL A 104 -1.45 19.92 6.72
CA VAL A 104 -2.86 19.67 6.40
C VAL A 104 -3.04 18.34 5.68
N TYR A 105 -4.20 17.71 5.84
CA TYR A 105 -4.69 16.65 4.96
C TYR A 105 -5.54 17.29 3.86
N GLU A 106 -5.30 16.96 2.59
CA GLU A 106 -5.97 17.55 1.42
C GLU A 106 -6.60 16.45 0.52
N CYS A 107 -7.90 16.55 0.16
CA CYS A 107 -8.52 15.75 -0.94
C CYS A 107 -8.14 16.39 -2.29
N ARG A 108 -6.84 16.39 -2.63
CA ARG A 108 -6.35 16.84 -3.93
C ARG A 108 -5.16 16.01 -4.40
N LYS A 109 -5.31 15.36 -5.54
CA LYS A 109 -4.24 14.61 -6.19
C LYS A 109 -3.66 15.46 -7.31
N ASN A 110 -2.38 15.81 -7.18
CA ASN A 110 -1.68 16.71 -8.12
C ASN A 110 -0.75 15.95 -9.10
N TYR A 111 -0.83 14.62 -9.19
CA TYR A 111 -0.03 13.83 -10.11
C TYR A 111 -0.75 13.61 -11.45
N ALA A 112 0.02 13.58 -12.55
CA ALA A 112 -0.49 13.29 -13.88
C ALA A 112 -1.09 11.86 -13.93
N GLY A 113 -2.29 11.71 -14.50
CA GLY A 113 -3.00 10.42 -14.59
C GLY A 113 -3.94 10.07 -13.43
N ALA A 114 -4.17 10.98 -12.47
CA ALA A 114 -5.17 10.77 -11.44
C ALA A 114 -6.59 10.73 -12.03
N LYS A 115 -7.25 9.56 -12.01
CA LYS A 115 -8.64 9.37 -12.48
C LYS A 115 -9.65 10.31 -11.79
N ASN A 116 -9.40 10.62 -10.51
CA ASN A 116 -10.19 11.58 -9.75
C ASN A 116 -9.23 12.54 -9.03
N ARG A 117 -9.28 13.83 -9.40
CA ARG A 117 -8.40 14.87 -8.84
C ARG A 117 -8.75 15.23 -7.39
N GLY A 118 -9.89 14.81 -6.88
CA GLY A 118 -10.39 15.14 -5.55
C GLY A 118 -11.22 16.43 -5.53
N CYS A 119 -11.89 16.68 -4.40
CA CYS A 119 -12.81 17.81 -4.22
C CYS A 119 -12.18 19.06 -3.58
N GLY A 120 -10.86 19.07 -3.35
CA GLY A 120 -10.14 20.24 -2.84
C GLY A 120 -10.33 20.56 -1.36
N LYS A 121 -11.20 19.85 -0.64
CA LYS A 121 -11.35 20.01 0.82
C LYS A 121 -10.05 19.69 1.53
N SER A 122 -9.73 20.50 2.55
CA SER A 122 -8.56 20.29 3.41
C SER A 122 -8.93 20.42 4.89
N MET A 123 -8.14 19.76 5.74
CA MET A 123 -8.30 19.74 7.19
C MET A 123 -6.92 19.92 7.84
N SER A 124 -6.84 20.72 8.90
CA SER A 124 -5.60 20.86 9.69
C SER A 124 -5.24 19.52 10.34
N GLU A 125 -3.95 19.16 10.28
CA GLU A 125 -3.42 17.97 10.94
C GLU A 125 -3.69 18.00 12.45
N ASN A 126 -3.34 19.10 13.12
CA ASN A 126 -3.51 19.23 14.58
C ASN A 126 -4.97 19.05 15.00
N LYS A 127 -5.90 19.65 14.25
CA LYS A 127 -7.34 19.51 14.51
C LYS A 127 -7.80 18.06 14.36
N LEU A 128 -7.38 17.39 13.28
CA LEU A 128 -7.78 16.02 13.03
C LEU A 128 -7.17 15.05 14.05
N ASN A 129 -5.88 15.20 14.36
CA ASN A 129 -5.18 14.39 15.35
C ASN A 129 -5.83 14.51 16.73
N ARG A 130 -6.22 15.72 17.14
CA ARG A 130 -6.93 15.93 18.41
C ARG A 130 -8.26 15.18 18.45
N ILE A 131 -9.08 15.28 17.40
CA ILE A 131 -10.36 14.58 17.34
C ILE A 131 -10.16 13.05 17.43
N VAL A 132 -9.18 12.52 16.70
CA VAL A 132 -8.87 11.09 16.74
C VAL A 132 -8.38 10.65 18.11
N TRP A 133 -7.50 11.44 18.74
CA TRP A 133 -7.01 11.15 20.09
C TRP A 133 -8.10 11.19 21.14
N ASP A 134 -9.00 12.17 21.07
CA ASP A 134 -10.14 12.27 21.99
C ASP A 134 -11.05 11.03 21.88
N GLU A 135 -11.25 10.52 20.66
CA GLU A 135 -12.05 9.31 20.44
C GLU A 135 -11.33 8.05 20.92
N ILE A 136 -10.03 7.92 20.66
CA ILE A 136 -9.20 6.83 21.18
C ILE A 136 -9.22 6.83 22.72
N TYR A 137 -9.09 7.99 23.34
CA TYR A 137 -9.12 8.12 24.80
C TYR A 137 -10.46 7.68 25.38
N LYS A 138 -11.58 8.11 24.77
CA LYS A 138 -12.93 7.66 25.14
C LYS A 138 -13.11 6.15 24.96
N PHE A 139 -12.51 5.59 23.93
CA PHE A 139 -12.58 4.15 23.65
C PHE A 139 -11.81 3.34 24.70
N ILE A 140 -10.56 3.71 25.00
CA ILE A 140 -9.71 3.02 25.97
C ILE A 140 -10.25 3.16 27.41
N THR A 141 -10.81 4.32 27.75
CA THR A 141 -11.33 4.60 29.09
C THR A 141 -12.70 3.95 29.33
N ASN A 142 -13.30 3.32 28.32
CA ASN A 142 -14.58 2.60 28.44
C ASN A 142 -14.36 1.08 28.43
N PRO A 143 -14.37 0.41 29.60
CA PRO A 143 -14.07 -1.03 29.73
C PRO A 143 -14.99 -1.92 28.89
N GLU A 144 -16.26 -1.52 28.74
CA GLU A 144 -17.27 -2.30 28.01
C GLU A 144 -17.00 -2.29 26.49
N LYS A 145 -16.62 -1.14 25.93
CA LYS A 145 -16.23 -1.06 24.50
C LYS A 145 -14.97 -1.85 24.19
N TYR A 146 -14.01 -1.84 25.12
CA TYR A 146 -12.77 -2.59 24.96
C TYR A 146 -13.01 -4.11 25.00
N ARG A 147 -13.92 -4.60 25.85
CA ARG A 147 -14.31 -6.01 25.92
C ARG A 147 -14.91 -6.52 24.61
N VAL A 148 -15.85 -5.77 24.02
CA VAL A 148 -16.48 -6.12 22.73
C VAL A 148 -15.44 -6.20 21.60
N TYR A 149 -14.52 -5.24 21.52
CA TYR A 149 -13.47 -5.27 20.49
C TYR A 149 -12.55 -6.50 20.61
N LYS A 150 -12.21 -6.92 21.84
CA LYS A 150 -11.37 -8.09 22.09
C LYS A 150 -12.04 -9.40 21.66
N GLU A 151 -13.37 -9.45 21.64
CA GLU A 151 -14.14 -10.58 21.11
C GLU A 151 -14.15 -10.61 19.58
N GLU A 152 -14.10 -9.45 18.91
CA GLU A 152 -14.03 -9.35 17.45
C GLU A 152 -12.65 -9.72 16.87
N GLU A 153 -11.54 -9.40 17.54
CA GLU A 153 -10.19 -9.82 17.09
C GLU A 153 -10.00 -11.34 17.11
N LYS A 154 -10.80 -12.08 17.89
CA LYS A 154 -10.79 -13.55 17.91
C LYS A 154 -11.49 -14.18 16.70
N LYS A 155 -12.17 -13.40 15.85
CA LYS A 155 -12.55 -13.89 14.52
C LYS A 155 -11.32 -13.79 13.62
N PRO A 156 -10.65 -14.90 13.31
CA PRO A 156 -9.51 -14.84 12.42
C PRO A 156 -9.97 -14.26 11.08
N LEU A 157 -9.17 -13.35 10.51
CA LEU A 157 -9.26 -12.89 9.11
C LEU A 157 -8.91 -14.03 8.14
N ILE A 158 -9.32 -15.26 8.43
CA ILE A 158 -9.36 -16.35 7.47
C ILE A 158 -10.52 -16.00 6.53
N LYS A 159 -10.16 -15.44 5.38
CA LYS A 159 -10.98 -15.54 4.18
C LYS A 159 -11.50 -16.97 4.12
N GLN A 160 -12.82 -17.12 4.09
CA GLN A 160 -13.47 -18.35 3.70
C GLN A 160 -12.85 -18.81 2.38
N MET A 161 -11.98 -19.81 2.46
CA MET A 161 -11.51 -20.60 1.35
C MET A 161 -12.30 -21.90 1.44
N SER A 162 -12.95 -22.27 0.32
CA SER A 162 -13.81 -23.45 0.10
C SER A 162 -15.24 -23.32 0.68
N LEU A 163 -16.36 -23.67 0.02
CA LEU A 163 -16.65 -24.47 -1.17
C LEU A 163 -18.00 -24.02 -1.78
N SER A 164 -18.05 -23.90 -3.11
CA SER A 164 -19.06 -24.51 -4.01
C SER A 164 -18.76 -24.10 -5.45
#